data_AF-A0A8S0S695-F1
#
_entry.id   AF-A0A8S0S695-F1
#
_cell.length_a   1.000
_cell.length_b   1.000
_cell.length_c   1.000
_cell.angle_alpha   90.00
_cell.angle_beta   90.00
_cell.angle_gamma   90.00
#
_symmetry.space_group_name_H-M   'P 1'
#
loop_
_entity.id
_entity.type
_entity.pdbx_description
1 polymer ?
#
loop_
_entity_poly.entity_id
_entity_poly.type
_entity_poly.pdbx_seq_one_letter_code
_entity_poly.pdbx_strand_id
1 'polypeptide(L)'
;MKFHLIDTAGIRRRAAVASTGSTTEALSVNRAFRAIRRSDVVALVIEAMACITEQDFKIAERIEREGKGCLIVVNKWDTIPNKNQQTTTYYEQDVREKLRILNWAPIVYSTAIQGHSVEKIIVAAGMVEKERSRRLTTATLNQVVREAVAFKPPPRTRGGKRGRVYYCTQAAIRPPTFVFFVNDAKLFPETYRRYMEKQLRTSAGFTGTPIRLLWRGRRKVEKYDGKDAATKRQVNLVPSDRGLTVTK
;
A
#
# COMPACT_ATOMS: atom_id res chain seq x y z
N MET A 1 -21.44 -1.29 -14.06
CA MET A 1 -20.15 -0.68 -13.63
C MET A 1 -19.41 -0.26 -14.90
N LYS A 2 -18.97 1.00 -15.00
CA LYS A 2 -18.33 1.53 -16.22
C LYS A 2 -16.81 1.36 -16.11
N PHE A 3 -16.18 0.80 -17.14
CA PHE A 3 -14.72 0.64 -17.20
C PHE A 3 -14.13 1.54 -18.28
N HIS A 4 -12.97 2.12 -17.99
CA HIS A 4 -12.15 2.84 -18.95
C HIS A 4 -10.81 2.13 -19.07
N LEU A 5 -10.56 1.51 -20.23
CA LEU A 5 -9.30 0.84 -20.47
C LEU A 5 -8.20 1.88 -20.74
N ILE A 6 -7.19 1.88 -19.88
CA ILE A 6 -5.99 2.71 -20.07
C ILE A 6 -4.92 1.80 -20.63
N ASP A 7 -4.82 1.81 -21.95
CA ASP A 7 -3.92 0.92 -22.67
C ASP A 7 -2.46 1.40 -22.63
N THR A 8 -1.53 0.44 -22.60
CA THR A 8 -0.11 0.65 -22.84
C THR A 8 0.26 0.46 -24.32
N ALA A 9 -0.69 0.11 -25.20
CA ALA A 9 -0.62 -0.28 -26.63
C ALA A 9 0.44 0.33 -27.54
N GLY A 10 1.07 1.44 -27.15
CA GLY A 10 2.32 1.85 -27.76
C GLY A 10 3.51 0.94 -27.46
N ILE A 11 3.39 -0.09 -26.60
CA ILE A 11 4.46 -1.05 -26.29
C ILE A 11 4.64 -2.06 -27.43
N ARG A 12 3.58 -2.77 -27.87
CA ARG A 12 3.70 -3.83 -28.89
C ARG A 12 3.69 -3.32 -30.33
N ARG A 13 2.87 -2.31 -30.66
CA ARG A 13 2.74 -1.83 -32.05
C ARG A 13 4.02 -1.15 -32.58
N ARG A 14 4.92 -0.70 -31.69
CA ARG A 14 6.25 -0.17 -32.06
C ARG A 14 7.41 -1.14 -31.82
N ALA A 15 7.26 -2.22 -31.05
CA ALA A 15 8.29 -3.26 -30.99
C ALA A 15 8.51 -3.88 -32.39
N ALA A 16 7.45 -4.00 -33.20
CA ALA A 16 7.55 -4.37 -34.62
C ALA A 16 8.18 -3.27 -35.51
N VAL A 17 8.13 -2.00 -35.11
CA VAL A 17 8.73 -0.86 -35.83
C VAL A 17 10.16 -0.56 -35.36
N ALA A 18 10.55 -1.10 -34.21
CA ALA A 18 11.78 -0.78 -33.51
C ALA A 18 12.72 -2.00 -33.41
N SER A 19 12.77 -2.79 -34.47
CA SER A 19 13.84 -3.75 -34.80
C SER A 19 15.22 -3.07 -34.98
N THR A 20 15.41 -1.87 -34.45
CA THR A 20 16.59 -1.01 -34.52
C THR A 20 16.83 -0.35 -33.15
N GLY A 21 17.34 -1.12 -32.17
CA GLY A 21 18.09 -0.57 -31.03
C GLY A 21 17.47 -0.68 -29.61
N SER A 22 18.36 -0.63 -28.61
CA SER A 22 18.15 -0.80 -27.16
C SER A 22 17.33 0.31 -26.46
N THR A 23 16.89 1.33 -27.20
CA THR A 23 16.17 2.51 -26.68
C THR A 23 14.68 2.24 -26.40
N THR A 24 14.18 1.07 -26.78
CA THR A 24 12.74 0.74 -26.86
C THR A 24 12.15 0.22 -25.55
N GLU A 25 12.93 -0.54 -24.77
CA GLU A 25 12.46 -1.16 -23.53
C GLU A 25 12.27 -0.14 -22.39
N ALA A 26 13.19 0.81 -22.24
CA ALA A 26 13.06 1.88 -21.24
C ALA A 26 11.84 2.78 -21.52
N LEU A 27 11.53 3.02 -22.79
CA LEU A 27 10.33 3.74 -23.21
C LEU A 27 9.05 2.95 -22.93
N SER A 28 9.10 1.62 -23.04
CA SER A 28 8.00 0.71 -22.73
C SER A 28 7.64 0.73 -21.23
N VAL A 29 8.64 0.63 -20.36
CA VAL A 29 8.46 0.70 -18.90
C VAL A 29 7.91 2.06 -18.44
N ASN A 30 8.43 3.16 -18.97
CA ASN A 30 7.94 4.50 -18.63
C ASN A 30 6.46 4.72 -19.01
N ARG A 31 6.03 4.13 -20.13
CA ARG A 31 4.61 4.14 -20.54
C ARG A 31 3.75 3.35 -19.56
N ALA A 32 4.19 2.15 -19.17
CA ALA A 32 3.52 1.35 -18.15
C ALA A 32 3.38 2.15 -16.84
N PHE A 33 4.43 2.84 -16.39
CA PHE A 33 4.39 3.67 -15.18
C PHE A 33 3.44 4.87 -15.29
N ARG A 34 3.27 5.44 -16.48
CA ARG A 34 2.27 6.50 -16.73
C ARG A 34 0.85 5.93 -16.70
N ALA A 35 0.64 4.75 -17.29
CA ALA A 35 -0.65 4.06 -17.26
C ALA A 35 -1.05 3.71 -15.81
N ILE A 36 -0.16 3.07 -15.05
CA ILE A 36 -0.38 2.70 -13.64
C ILE A 36 -0.85 3.89 -12.82
N ARG A 37 -0.17 5.04 -12.93
CA ARG A 37 -0.54 6.25 -12.17
C ARG A 37 -1.97 6.71 -12.44
N ARG A 38 -2.45 6.57 -13.68
CA ARG A 38 -3.80 6.97 -14.11
C ARG A 38 -4.86 5.91 -13.84
N SER A 39 -4.46 4.66 -13.63
CA SER A 39 -5.38 3.55 -13.38
C SER A 39 -5.80 3.46 -11.92
N ASP A 40 -6.96 2.86 -11.66
CA ASP A 40 -7.39 2.43 -10.34
C ASP A 40 -6.97 0.99 -10.04
N VAL A 41 -7.19 0.11 -11.03
CA VAL A 41 -6.83 -1.30 -11.02
C VAL A 41 -5.94 -1.60 -12.22
N VAL A 42 -4.89 -2.37 -12.00
CA VAL A 42 -3.90 -2.77 -13.01
C VAL A 42 -3.98 -4.28 -13.22
N ALA A 43 -4.14 -4.70 -14.47
CA ALA A 43 -3.95 -6.10 -14.85
C ALA A 43 -2.49 -6.31 -15.23
N LEU A 44 -1.70 -6.92 -14.34
CA LEU A 44 -0.31 -7.28 -14.63
C LEU A 44 -0.29 -8.57 -15.45
N VAL A 45 -0.10 -8.44 -16.77
CA VAL A 45 -0.09 -9.58 -17.68
C VAL A 45 1.30 -10.20 -17.73
N ILE A 46 1.39 -11.49 -17.38
CA ILE A 46 2.61 -12.30 -17.41
C ILE A 46 2.41 -13.40 -18.46
N GLU A 47 3.43 -13.69 -19.24
CA GLU A 47 3.39 -14.78 -20.21
C GLU A 47 3.77 -16.12 -19.55
N ALA A 48 2.91 -17.12 -19.66
CA ALA A 48 3.02 -18.37 -18.91
C ALA A 48 4.39 -19.05 -19.06
N MET A 49 4.86 -19.23 -20.30
CA MET A 49 6.14 -19.89 -20.60
C MET A 49 7.37 -19.03 -20.28
N ALA A 50 7.25 -17.70 -20.36
CA ALA A 50 8.35 -16.79 -20.06
C ALA A 50 8.59 -16.66 -18.54
N CYS A 51 7.62 -17.09 -17.72
CA CYS A 51 7.61 -16.90 -16.28
C CYS A 51 7.77 -15.40 -15.90
N ILE A 52 8.05 -15.13 -14.63
CA ILE A 52 8.24 -13.76 -14.14
C ILE A 52 9.63 -13.27 -14.50
N THR A 53 9.68 -12.12 -15.17
CA THR A 53 10.90 -11.42 -15.56
C THR A 53 11.25 -10.29 -14.59
N GLU A 54 12.47 -9.75 -14.68
CA GLU A 54 12.85 -8.55 -13.90
C GLU A 54 11.97 -7.33 -14.23
N GLN A 55 11.47 -7.23 -15.46
CA GLN A 55 10.60 -6.13 -15.86
C GLN A 55 9.24 -6.23 -15.16
N ASP A 56 8.67 -7.44 -15.06
CA ASP A 56 7.43 -7.68 -14.33
C ASP A 56 7.58 -7.28 -12.86
N PHE A 57 8.74 -7.59 -12.25
CA PHE A 57 9.06 -7.17 -10.89
C PHE A 57 9.10 -5.65 -10.72
N LYS A 58 9.78 -4.92 -11.61
CA LYS A 58 9.82 -3.44 -11.59
C LYS A 58 8.42 -2.81 -11.75
N ILE A 59 7.58 -3.41 -12.59
CA ILE A 59 6.19 -3.00 -12.77
C ILE A 59 5.38 -3.27 -11.49
N ALA A 60 5.56 -4.45 -10.88
CA ALA A 60 4.91 -4.83 -9.63
C ALA A 60 5.26 -3.89 -8.46
N GLU A 61 6.53 -3.53 -8.31
CA GLU A 61 6.97 -2.52 -7.32
C GLU A 61 6.29 -1.18 -7.54
N ARG A 62 6.17 -0.75 -8.80
CA ARG A 62 5.48 0.50 -9.12
C ARG A 62 3.99 0.44 -8.77
N ILE A 63 3.32 -0.67 -9.04
CA ILE A 63 1.89 -0.87 -8.72
C ILE A 63 1.65 -0.73 -7.21
N GLU A 64 2.47 -1.41 -6.39
CA GLU A 64 2.37 -1.34 -4.93
C GLU A 64 2.63 0.07 -4.42
N ARG A 65 3.72 0.71 -4.89
CA ARG A 65 4.12 2.05 -4.45
C ARG A 65 3.04 3.08 -4.73
N GLU A 66 2.40 2.98 -5.89
CA GLU A 66 1.30 3.85 -6.31
C GLU A 66 -0.04 3.53 -5.62
N GLY A 67 -0.11 2.44 -4.83
CA GLY A 67 -1.31 2.05 -4.09
C GLY A 67 -2.46 1.60 -4.99
N LYS A 68 -2.14 1.01 -6.13
CA LYS A 68 -3.15 0.59 -7.12
C LYS A 68 -3.68 -0.81 -6.80
N GLY A 69 -4.95 -1.04 -7.13
CA GLY A 69 -5.48 -2.39 -7.15
C GLY A 69 -4.76 -3.20 -8.23
N CYS A 70 -4.60 -4.50 -8.05
CA CYS A 70 -3.91 -5.35 -8.99
C CYS A 70 -4.55 -6.73 -9.09
N LEU A 71 -4.58 -7.27 -10.30
CA LEU A 71 -4.75 -8.67 -10.59
C LEU A 71 -3.61 -9.13 -11.50
N ILE A 72 -3.12 -10.35 -11.28
CA ILE A 72 -2.08 -10.96 -12.10
C ILE A 72 -2.79 -11.79 -13.16
N VAL A 73 -2.50 -11.55 -14.43
CA VAL A 73 -3.08 -12.28 -15.56
C VAL A 73 -1.99 -13.16 -16.15
N VAL A 74 -2.08 -14.46 -15.93
CA VAL A 74 -1.16 -15.44 -16.53
C VAL A 74 -1.71 -15.81 -17.90
N ASN A 75 -1.13 -15.21 -18.92
CA ASN A 75 -1.58 -15.32 -20.31
C ASN A 75 -0.85 -16.44 -21.05
N LYS A 76 -1.51 -16.96 -22.10
CA LYS A 76 -1.07 -18.13 -22.86
C LYS A 76 -0.96 -19.38 -21.98
N TRP A 77 -1.84 -19.53 -21.00
CA TRP A 77 -1.81 -20.70 -20.12
C TRP A 77 -2.00 -22.03 -20.89
N ASP A 78 -2.58 -21.97 -22.09
CA ASP A 78 -2.68 -23.08 -23.03
C ASP A 78 -1.33 -23.69 -23.42
N THR A 79 -0.24 -22.91 -23.44
CA THR A 79 1.07 -23.34 -23.92
C THR A 79 1.88 -24.17 -22.91
N ILE A 80 1.44 -24.23 -21.65
CA ILE A 80 2.11 -25.05 -20.64
C ILE A 80 1.88 -26.54 -20.97
N PRO A 81 2.94 -27.35 -21.15
CA PRO A 81 2.79 -28.78 -21.41
C PRO A 81 2.35 -29.53 -20.14
N ASN A 82 1.72 -30.70 -20.32
CA ASN A 82 1.38 -31.64 -19.22
C ASN A 82 0.60 -31.00 -18.06
N LYS A 83 -0.29 -30.05 -18.36
CA LYS A 83 -1.10 -29.35 -17.36
C LYS A 83 -1.92 -30.33 -16.52
N ASN A 84 -1.66 -30.32 -15.22
CA ASN A 84 -2.50 -30.95 -14.23
C ASN A 84 -2.69 -30.01 -13.03
N GLN A 85 -3.40 -30.49 -12.00
CA GLN A 85 -3.63 -29.69 -10.79
C GLN A 85 -2.32 -29.31 -10.10
N GLN A 86 -1.32 -30.20 -10.09
CA GLN A 86 -0.01 -29.92 -9.49
C GLN A 86 0.73 -28.81 -10.26
N THR A 87 0.72 -28.85 -11.60
CA THR A 87 1.33 -27.80 -12.44
C THR A 87 0.77 -26.41 -12.11
N THR A 88 -0.55 -26.32 -11.90
CA THR A 88 -1.22 -25.06 -11.53
C THR A 88 -0.75 -24.58 -10.16
N THR A 89 -0.72 -25.47 -9.16
CA THR A 89 -0.24 -25.16 -7.81
C THR A 89 1.23 -24.71 -7.80
N TYR A 90 2.11 -25.41 -8.53
CA TYR A 90 3.52 -25.04 -8.61
C TYR A 90 3.72 -23.68 -9.26
N TYR A 91 2.97 -23.39 -10.34
CA TYR A 91 3.06 -22.10 -10.99
C TYR A 91 2.52 -20.97 -10.09
N GLU A 92 1.40 -21.19 -9.40
CA GLU A 92 0.92 -20.21 -8.43
C GLU A 92 1.97 -19.97 -7.35
N GLN A 93 2.57 -21.01 -6.79
CA GLN A 93 3.61 -20.87 -5.77
C GLN A 93 4.81 -20.08 -6.29
N ASP A 94 5.33 -20.38 -7.48
CA ASP A 94 6.42 -19.63 -8.12
C ASP A 94 6.05 -18.15 -8.29
N VAL A 95 4.81 -17.86 -8.71
CA VAL A 95 4.31 -16.49 -8.83
C VAL A 95 4.28 -15.78 -7.47
N ARG A 96 3.78 -16.44 -6.43
CA ARG A 96 3.73 -15.87 -5.07
C ARG A 96 5.12 -15.63 -4.49
N GLU A 97 6.09 -16.48 -4.81
CA GLU A 97 7.47 -16.39 -4.32
C GLU A 97 8.28 -15.30 -5.03
N LYS A 98 8.09 -15.13 -6.34
CA LYS A 98 8.78 -14.09 -7.12
C LYS A 98 8.11 -12.72 -7.01
N LEU A 99 6.79 -12.66 -6.95
CA LEU A 99 6.01 -11.41 -6.81
C LEU A 99 5.44 -11.24 -5.39
N ARG A 100 6.27 -11.43 -4.36
CA ARG A 100 5.87 -11.31 -2.94
C ARG A 100 5.20 -9.97 -2.61
N ILE A 101 5.61 -8.91 -3.29
CA ILE A 101 5.04 -7.55 -3.11
C ILE A 101 3.57 -7.45 -3.55
N LEU A 102 3.13 -8.35 -4.45
CA LEU A 102 1.75 -8.50 -4.91
C LEU A 102 1.12 -9.82 -4.43
N ASN A 103 1.59 -10.39 -3.31
CA ASN A 103 1.04 -11.65 -2.79
C ASN A 103 -0.47 -11.60 -2.52
N TRP A 104 -1.04 -10.41 -2.37
CA TRP A 104 -2.46 -10.13 -2.17
C TRP A 104 -3.27 -10.05 -3.47
N ALA A 105 -2.63 -10.00 -4.65
CA ALA A 105 -3.31 -9.88 -5.93
C ALA A 105 -3.90 -11.24 -6.39
N PRO A 106 -5.15 -11.32 -6.85
CA PRO A 106 -5.69 -12.54 -7.42
C PRO A 106 -4.97 -12.89 -8.74
N ILE A 107 -4.83 -14.19 -9.02
CA ILE A 107 -4.27 -14.71 -10.26
C ILE A 107 -5.43 -15.17 -11.16
N VAL A 108 -5.43 -14.71 -12.41
CA VAL A 108 -6.40 -15.10 -13.44
C VAL A 108 -5.64 -15.71 -14.61
N TYR A 109 -5.97 -16.95 -14.95
CA TYR A 109 -5.39 -17.61 -16.12
C TYR A 109 -6.18 -17.24 -17.38
N SER A 110 -5.47 -16.88 -18.45
CA SER A 110 -6.07 -16.53 -19.74
C SER A 110 -5.42 -17.27 -20.91
N THR A 111 -6.27 -17.57 -21.90
CA THR A 111 -5.89 -18.11 -23.20
C THR A 111 -6.52 -17.22 -24.27
N ALA A 112 -5.69 -16.57 -25.09
CA ALA A 112 -6.15 -15.57 -26.06
C ALA A 112 -7.03 -16.15 -27.17
N ILE A 113 -6.94 -17.46 -27.41
CA ILE A 113 -7.73 -18.18 -28.42
C ILE A 113 -9.21 -18.31 -28.00
N GLN A 114 -9.51 -18.17 -26.70
CA GLN A 114 -10.86 -18.30 -26.17
C GLN A 114 -11.34 -16.96 -25.60
N GLY A 115 -12.33 -16.33 -26.25
CA GLY A 115 -12.85 -15.00 -25.93
C GLY A 115 -13.41 -14.81 -24.49
N HIS A 116 -13.61 -15.90 -23.74
CA HIS A 116 -14.07 -15.89 -22.35
C HIS A 116 -13.06 -15.33 -21.35
N SER A 117 -11.77 -15.23 -21.72
CA SER A 117 -10.73 -14.76 -20.79
C SER A 117 -10.89 -13.29 -20.39
N VAL A 118 -11.36 -12.45 -21.32
CA VAL A 118 -11.52 -11.01 -21.10
C VAL A 118 -12.60 -10.72 -20.06
N GLU A 119 -13.72 -11.43 -20.14
CA GLU A 119 -14.82 -11.30 -19.17
C GLU A 119 -14.35 -11.62 -17.75
N LYS A 120 -13.60 -12.72 -17.57
CA LYS A 120 -13.01 -13.10 -16.27
C LYS A 120 -12.12 -12.00 -15.69
N ILE A 121 -11.29 -11.39 -16.54
CA ILE A 121 -10.40 -10.29 -16.13
C ILE A 121 -11.22 -9.06 -15.70
N ILE A 122 -12.26 -8.70 -16.44
CA ILE A 122 -13.13 -7.55 -16.12
C ILE A 122 -13.88 -7.79 -14.80
N VAL A 123 -14.44 -8.98 -14.60
CA VAL A 123 -15.13 -9.37 -13.38
C VAL A 123 -14.17 -9.32 -12.18
N ALA A 124 -12.99 -9.92 -12.31
CA ALA A 124 -11.96 -9.89 -11.28
C ALA A 124 -11.53 -8.45 -10.94
N ALA A 125 -11.31 -7.60 -11.96
CA ALA A 125 -10.98 -6.19 -11.75
C ALA A 125 -12.08 -5.43 -11.00
N GLY A 126 -13.36 -5.72 -11.27
CA GLY A 126 -14.49 -5.17 -10.52
C GLY A 126 -14.48 -5.59 -9.04
N MET A 127 -14.18 -6.86 -8.75
CA MET A 127 -14.03 -7.35 -7.37
C MET A 127 -12.87 -6.68 -6.65
N VAL A 128 -11.73 -6.51 -7.34
CA VAL A 128 -10.56 -5.81 -6.79
C VAL A 128 -10.90 -4.36 -6.42
N GLU A 129 -11.59 -3.62 -7.29
CA GLU A 129 -11.97 -2.24 -7.00
C GLU A 129 -12.99 -2.14 -5.86
N LYS A 130 -13.90 -3.10 -5.75
CA LYS A 130 -14.83 -3.20 -4.62
C LYS A 130 -14.08 -3.35 -3.30
N GLU A 131 -13.10 -4.24 -3.24
CA GLU A 131 -12.24 -4.42 -2.06
C GLU A 131 -11.37 -3.18 -1.77
N ARG A 132 -10.79 -2.58 -2.82
CA ARG A 132 -9.93 -1.39 -2.71
C ARG A 132 -10.67 -0.15 -2.17
N SER A 133 -11.95 -0.03 -2.47
CA SER A 133 -12.81 1.06 -2.02
C SER A 133 -13.60 0.75 -0.75
N ARG A 134 -13.50 -0.47 -0.21
CA ARG A 134 -14.28 -0.90 0.95
C ARG A 134 -13.89 -0.14 2.21
N ARG A 135 -14.90 0.37 2.92
CA ARG A 135 -14.76 1.02 4.23
C ARG A 135 -15.32 0.13 5.33
N LEU A 136 -14.53 -0.08 6.37
CA LEU A 136 -14.91 -0.80 7.58
C LEU A 136 -15.26 0.15 8.70
N THR A 137 -16.22 -0.24 9.54
CA THR A 137 -16.54 0.52 10.75
C THR A 137 -15.38 0.43 11.74
N THR A 138 -15.24 1.46 12.57
CA THR A 138 -14.25 1.46 13.65
C THR A 138 -14.50 0.31 14.63
N ALA A 139 -15.76 -0.02 14.91
CA ALA A 139 -16.11 -1.14 15.79
C ALA A 139 -15.59 -2.49 15.26
N THR A 140 -15.88 -2.82 13.99
CA THR A 140 -15.39 -4.06 13.35
C THR A 140 -13.87 -4.11 13.33
N LEU A 141 -13.20 -3.01 12.99
CA LEU A 141 -11.74 -2.95 12.99
C LEU A 141 -11.14 -3.18 14.37
N ASN A 142 -11.69 -2.55 15.40
CA ASN A 142 -11.19 -2.72 16.76
C ASN A 142 -11.47 -4.12 17.31
N GLN A 143 -12.52 -4.81 16.85
CA GLN A 143 -12.72 -6.22 17.18
C GLN A 143 -11.57 -7.08 16.65
N VAL A 144 -11.28 -6.99 15.35
CA VAL A 144 -10.17 -7.73 14.71
C VAL A 144 -8.84 -7.44 15.38
N VAL A 145 -8.57 -6.17 15.70
CA VAL A 145 -7.32 -5.77 16.36
C VAL A 145 -7.21 -6.33 17.78
N ARG A 146 -8.31 -6.35 18.55
CA ARG A 146 -8.32 -6.93 19.89
C ARG A 146 -8.02 -8.43 19.86
N GLU A 147 -8.67 -9.17 18.96
CA GLU A 147 -8.45 -10.61 18.77
C GLU A 147 -6.99 -10.89 18.37
N ALA A 148 -6.44 -10.13 17.42
CA ALA A 148 -5.05 -10.26 17.01
C ALA A 148 -4.06 -9.99 18.16
N VAL A 149 -4.28 -8.94 18.95
CA VAL A 149 -3.41 -8.61 20.10
C VAL A 149 -3.52 -9.65 21.22
N ALA A 150 -4.71 -10.24 21.42
CA ALA A 150 -4.94 -11.30 22.38
C ALA A 150 -4.22 -12.59 21.98
N PHE A 151 -4.32 -12.99 20.70
CA PHE A 151 -3.62 -14.15 20.17
C PHE A 151 -2.10 -13.98 20.19
N LYS A 152 -1.60 -12.82 19.72
CA LYS A 152 -0.18 -12.50 19.74
C LYS A 152 0.08 -11.11 20.30
N PRO A 153 0.53 -11.02 21.57
CA PRO A 153 1.07 -9.82 22.17
C PRO A 153 2.12 -9.09 21.34
N PRO A 154 2.15 -7.73 21.36
CA PRO A 154 3.35 -7.00 20.98
C PRO A 154 4.55 -7.45 21.84
N PRO A 155 5.75 -7.57 21.26
CA PRO A 155 6.93 -8.02 22.00
C PRO A 155 7.30 -7.05 23.13
N ARG A 156 7.97 -7.57 24.16
CA ARG A 156 8.58 -6.74 25.21
C ARG A 156 9.97 -6.29 24.77
N THR A 157 10.34 -5.07 25.10
CA THR A 157 11.72 -4.60 24.94
C THR A 157 12.62 -5.16 26.04
N ARG A 158 13.94 -5.01 25.88
CA ARG A 158 14.94 -5.39 26.90
C ARG A 158 14.67 -4.76 28.27
N GLY A 159 14.08 -3.56 28.31
CA GLY A 159 13.67 -2.86 29.53
C GLY A 159 12.24 -3.16 30.00
N GLY A 160 11.63 -4.26 29.53
CA GLY A 160 10.30 -4.72 29.96
C GLY A 160 9.10 -3.92 29.41
N LYS A 161 9.32 -2.84 28.66
CA LYS A 161 8.23 -2.04 28.06
C LYS A 161 7.54 -2.82 26.95
N ARG A 162 6.21 -2.73 26.89
CA ARG A 162 5.38 -3.42 25.88
C ARG A 162 4.59 -2.42 25.05
N GLY A 163 4.45 -2.70 23.75
CA GLY A 163 3.55 -1.98 22.87
C GLY A 163 2.10 -2.11 23.34
N ARG A 164 1.36 -1.00 23.35
CA ARG A 164 -0.09 -0.96 23.61
C ARG A 164 -0.78 -0.33 22.42
N VAL A 165 -1.75 -1.05 21.86
CA VAL A 165 -2.66 -0.54 20.83
C VAL A 165 -3.92 -0.04 21.52
N TYR A 166 -4.23 1.24 21.36
CA TYR A 166 -5.41 1.85 21.96
C TYR A 166 -6.64 1.59 21.10
N TYR A 167 -6.53 1.93 19.82
CA TYR A 167 -7.58 1.69 18.84
C TYR A 167 -7.00 1.80 17.43
N CYS A 168 -7.78 1.34 16.45
CA CYS A 168 -7.49 1.43 15.03
C CYS A 168 -8.67 2.06 14.27
N THR A 169 -8.37 2.85 13.24
CA THR A 169 -9.35 3.45 12.34
C THR A 169 -8.89 3.35 10.89
N GLN A 170 -9.82 3.29 9.94
CA GLN A 170 -9.50 3.41 8.52
C GLN A 170 -9.54 4.88 8.08
N ALA A 171 -8.37 5.47 7.87
CA ALA A 171 -8.23 6.88 7.51
C ALA A 171 -8.54 7.14 6.02
N ALA A 172 -8.19 6.21 5.13
CA ALA A 172 -8.41 6.35 3.70
C ALA A 172 -8.87 5.04 3.05
N ILE A 173 -9.53 5.19 1.90
CA ILE A 173 -9.81 4.12 0.94
C ILE A 173 -8.97 4.41 -0.32
N ARG A 174 -8.72 3.40 -1.17
CA ARG A 174 -7.98 3.55 -2.44
C ARG A 174 -6.55 4.14 -2.31
N PRO A 175 -5.60 3.47 -1.63
CA PRO A 175 -5.75 2.14 -1.02
C PRO A 175 -6.26 2.21 0.44
N PRO A 176 -6.86 1.12 0.95
CA PRO A 176 -7.22 1.00 2.36
C PRO A 176 -6.03 1.34 3.26
N THR A 177 -6.19 2.39 4.07
CA THR A 177 -5.14 2.89 4.97
C THR A 177 -5.66 2.87 6.40
N PHE A 178 -5.01 2.07 7.25
CA PHE A 178 -5.35 1.88 8.65
C PHE A 178 -4.36 2.62 9.53
N VAL A 179 -4.86 3.35 10.52
CA VAL A 179 -4.07 4.08 11.51
C VAL A 179 -4.26 3.42 12.86
N PHE A 180 -3.18 2.84 13.37
CA PHE A 180 -3.08 2.30 14.71
C PHE A 180 -2.60 3.39 15.66
N PHE A 181 -3.44 3.73 16.64
CA PHE A 181 -3.06 4.62 17.72
C PHE A 181 -2.45 3.79 18.84
N VAL A 182 -1.18 4.06 19.13
CA VAL A 182 -0.36 3.27 20.04
C VAL A 182 0.34 4.14 21.06
N ASN A 183 0.90 3.52 22.10
CA ASN A 183 1.74 4.24 23.06
C ASN A 183 3.04 4.75 22.40
N ASP A 184 3.79 3.87 21.74
CA ASP A 184 5.01 4.21 21.01
C ASP A 184 5.16 3.28 19.79
N ALA A 185 5.24 3.87 18.60
CA ALA A 185 5.35 3.13 17.34
C ALA A 185 6.65 2.32 17.21
N LYS A 186 7.70 2.67 17.97
CA LYS A 186 8.97 1.93 18.02
C LYS A 186 8.85 0.57 18.72
N LEU A 187 7.81 0.39 19.53
CA LEU A 187 7.54 -0.88 20.23
C LEU A 187 6.88 -1.94 19.34
N PHE A 188 6.67 -1.64 18.07
CA PHE A 188 6.03 -2.52 17.08
C PHE A 188 7.01 -2.77 15.93
N PRO A 189 7.89 -3.79 16.05
CA PRO A 189 8.83 -4.16 14.99
C PRO A 189 8.11 -4.57 13.71
N GLU A 190 8.82 -4.55 12.58
CA GLU A 190 8.27 -4.87 11.27
C GLU A 190 7.65 -6.27 11.20
N THR A 191 8.19 -7.24 11.94
CA THR A 191 7.60 -8.58 12.06
C THR A 191 6.20 -8.55 12.69
N TYR A 192 5.98 -7.68 13.68
CA TYR A 192 4.68 -7.50 14.30
C TYR A 192 3.73 -6.70 13.40
N ARG A 193 4.24 -5.71 12.67
CA ARG A 193 3.45 -4.95 11.69
C ARG A 193 2.92 -5.85 10.57
N ARG A 194 3.78 -6.71 10.00
CA ARG A 194 3.39 -7.74 9.02
C ARG A 194 2.38 -8.74 9.58
N TYR A 195 2.54 -9.13 10.86
CA TYR A 195 1.53 -9.96 11.53
C TYR A 195 0.17 -9.27 11.59
N MET A 196 0.11 -7.99 11.98
CA MET A 196 -1.14 -7.23 12.03
C MET A 196 -1.76 -7.04 10.65
N GLU A 197 -0.94 -6.80 9.62
CA GLU A 197 -1.42 -6.77 8.23
C GLU A 197 -2.07 -8.11 7.84
N LYS A 198 -1.38 -9.23 8.13
CA LYS A 198 -1.92 -10.57 7.86
C LYS A 198 -3.25 -10.79 8.57
N GLN A 199 -3.37 -10.40 9.84
CA GLN A 199 -4.63 -10.55 10.59
C GLN A 199 -5.77 -9.70 10.00
N LEU A 200 -5.48 -8.46 9.58
CA LEU A 200 -6.45 -7.63 8.86
C LEU A 200 -6.88 -8.28 7.55
N ARG A 201 -5.94 -8.84 6.77
CA ARG A 201 -6.26 -9.52 5.52
C ARG A 201 -7.10 -10.77 5.72
N THR A 202 -6.71 -11.64 6.66
CA THR A 202 -7.43 -12.89 6.96
C THR A 202 -8.84 -12.62 7.50
N SER A 203 -8.99 -11.65 8.40
CA SER A 203 -10.27 -11.42 9.08
C SER A 203 -11.20 -10.52 8.28
N ALA A 204 -10.65 -9.52 7.59
CA ALA A 204 -11.43 -8.49 6.96
C ALA A 204 -11.46 -8.56 5.43
N GLY A 205 -10.50 -9.21 4.75
CA GLY A 205 -10.42 -9.30 3.29
C GLY A 205 -9.36 -8.39 2.65
N PHE A 206 -9.72 -7.64 1.61
CA PHE A 206 -8.82 -6.78 0.82
C PHE A 206 -7.93 -7.51 -0.20
N THR A 207 -8.46 -8.58 -0.78
CA THR A 207 -7.84 -9.23 -1.95
C THR A 207 -7.77 -8.25 -3.11
N GLY A 208 -6.63 -8.21 -3.80
CA GLY A 208 -6.41 -7.34 -4.94
C GLY A 208 -6.03 -5.90 -4.62
N THR A 209 -5.87 -5.52 -3.36
CA THR A 209 -5.38 -4.17 -3.01
C THR A 209 -4.22 -4.23 -2.01
N PRO A 210 -3.24 -3.31 -2.13
CA PRO A 210 -2.30 -3.08 -1.06
C PRO A 210 -3.05 -2.46 0.12
N ILE A 211 -2.56 -2.71 1.33
CA ILE A 211 -3.04 -2.10 2.56
C ILE A 211 -1.90 -1.28 3.15
N ARG A 212 -2.19 -0.07 3.63
CA ARG A 212 -1.21 0.78 4.31
C ARG A 212 -1.46 0.78 5.81
N LEU A 213 -0.45 0.44 6.60
CA LEU A 213 -0.52 0.51 8.07
C LEU A 213 0.31 1.67 8.59
N LEU A 214 -0.34 2.63 9.24
CA LEU A 214 0.31 3.77 9.89
C LEU A 214 0.23 3.59 11.41
N TRP A 215 1.33 3.88 12.09
CA TRP A 215 1.45 3.70 13.54
C TRP A 215 1.72 5.06 14.18
N ARG A 216 0.76 5.57 14.96
CA ARG A 216 0.85 6.89 15.59
C ARG A 216 0.97 6.76 17.11
N GLY A 217 2.12 7.20 17.63
CA GLY A 217 2.32 7.39 19.06
C GLY A 217 1.57 8.62 19.57
N ARG A 218 1.18 8.62 20.85
CA ARG A 218 0.66 9.82 21.51
C ARG A 218 1.83 10.82 21.65
N ARG A 219 1.72 12.04 21.09
CA ARG A 219 2.69 13.10 21.43
C ARG A 219 2.64 13.32 22.94
N LYS A 220 3.79 13.31 23.60
CA LYS A 220 3.89 13.96 24.91
C LYS A 220 3.61 15.43 24.66
N VAL A 221 2.52 15.94 25.22
CA VAL A 221 2.38 17.39 25.40
C VAL A 221 3.49 17.73 26.39
N GLU A 222 4.50 18.48 25.96
CA GLU A 222 5.46 19.07 26.88
C GLU A 222 4.65 19.95 27.83
N LYS A 223 4.60 19.59 29.10
CA LYS A 223 4.08 20.48 30.13
C LYS A 223 5.02 21.67 30.14
N TYR A 224 4.54 22.83 29.72
CA TYR A 224 5.20 24.09 29.99
C TYR A 224 5.13 24.26 31.52
N ASP A 225 6.21 23.96 32.23
CA ASP A 225 6.33 24.26 33.65
C ASP A 225 6.38 25.79 33.76
N GLY A 226 5.25 26.40 34.13
CA GLY A 226 5.08 27.85 34.27
C GLY A 226 5.83 28.46 35.45
N LYS A 227 7.12 28.14 35.63
CA LYS A 227 7.95 28.71 36.70
C LYS A 227 8.75 29.95 36.28
N ASP A 228 8.81 30.29 34.99
CA ASP A 228 9.67 31.39 34.52
C ASP A 228 8.94 32.74 34.31
N ALA A 229 7.64 32.82 34.60
CA ALA A 229 6.87 34.05 34.39
C ALA A 229 6.93 35.05 35.57
N ALA A 230 7.47 34.65 36.73
CA ALA A 230 7.48 35.49 37.94
C ALA A 230 8.72 36.42 38.05
N THR A 231 9.80 36.15 37.32
CA THR A 231 11.10 36.85 37.53
C THR A 231 11.31 38.08 36.63
N LYS A 232 10.37 38.41 35.72
CA LYS A 232 10.53 39.52 34.75
C LYS A 232 9.59 40.73 34.95
N ARG A 233 8.98 40.90 36.12
CA ARG A 233 8.11 42.06 36.41
C ARG A 233 8.76 43.21 37.18
N GLN A 234 10.06 43.12 37.50
CA GLN A 234 10.73 44.07 38.39
C GLN A 234 11.96 44.71 37.75
N VAL A 235 11.87 45.25 36.52
CA VAL A 235 12.97 46.03 35.93
C VAL A 235 12.53 47.34 35.24
N ASN A 236 11.25 47.59 35.00
CA ASN A 236 10.84 48.84 34.32
C ASN A 236 10.04 49.78 35.23
N LEU A 237 10.74 50.45 36.14
CA LEU A 237 10.33 51.73 36.72
C LEU A 237 11.57 52.63 36.76
N VAL A 238 11.87 53.29 35.63
CA VAL A 238 12.74 54.46 35.59
C VAL A 238 11.83 55.68 35.40
N PRO A 239 11.82 56.67 36.31
CA PRO A 239 11.06 57.89 36.11
C PRO A 239 11.71 58.74 35.01
N SER A 240 10.95 59.17 34.01
CA SER A 240 11.41 60.16 33.03
C SER A 240 11.36 61.55 33.65
N ASP A 241 12.54 62.14 33.85
CA ASP A 241 12.71 63.52 34.27
C ASP A 241 12.17 64.46 33.17
N ARG A 242 11.21 65.32 33.53
CA ARG A 242 10.67 66.38 32.66
C ARG A 242 11.56 67.60 32.77
N GLY A 243 12.39 67.82 31.76
CA GLY A 243 13.07 69.10 31.53
C GLY A 243 12.05 70.19 31.15
N LEU A 244 11.90 71.16 32.04
CA LEU A 244 11.21 72.44 31.82
C LEU A 244 12.13 73.35 30.98
N THR A 245 11.66 73.88 29.85
CA THR A 245 12.19 75.14 29.29
C THR A 245 11.04 75.95 28.70
N VAL A 246 10.75 77.07 29.35
CA VAL A 246 9.99 78.20 28.83
C VAL A 246 10.88 79.41 28.98
N THR A 247 11.16 80.12 27.90
CA THR A 247 11.33 81.59 27.95
C THR A 247 11.20 82.19 26.55
N LYS A 248 10.22 83.11 26.46
CA LYS A 248 10.08 84.35 25.68
C LYS A 248 10.61 84.40 24.24
#